data_AF-A0A958FHE9-F1
#
_entry.id   AF-A0A958FHE9-F1
#
_cell.length_a   1.000
_cell.length_b   1.000
_cell.length_c   1.000
_cell.angle_alpha   90.00
_cell.angle_beta   90.00
_cell.angle_gamma   90.00
#
_symmetry.space_group_name_H-M   'P 1'
#
loop_
_entity.id
_entity.type
_entity.pdbx_description
1 polymer ?
#
loop_
_entity_poly.entity_id
_entity_poly.type
_entity_poly.pdbx_seq_one_letter_code
_entity_poly.pdbx_strand_id
1 'polypeptide(L)' 'HPEQRIYNTLNISIPGCPGDMLLLNLDMKGIAVSTGSACNAGKVKSSHVLTAMGLSSRLSGSALRFSLGRDNTREEID' A
#
# COMPACT_ATOMS: atom_id res chain seq x y z
N HIS A 1 2.08 6.06 11.20
CA HIS A 1 2.20 6.88 12.42
C HIS A 1 2.63 8.28 11.99
N PRO A 2 2.03 9.36 12.51
CA PRO A 2 2.38 10.73 12.11
C PRO A 2 3.83 11.10 12.45
N GLU A 3 4.31 10.67 13.62
CA GLU A 3 5.64 11.05 14.11
C GLU A 3 6.75 9.99 13.88
N GLN A 4 6.46 8.70 14.07
CA GLN A 4 7.41 7.61 13.91
C GLN A 4 7.24 6.93 12.56
N ARG A 5 7.76 7.56 11.50
CA ARG A 5 7.79 6.98 10.15
C ARG A 5 9.10 7.31 9.45
N ILE A 6 9.49 6.44 8.54
CA ILE A 6 10.55 6.78 7.57
C ILE A 6 10.02 7.80 6.56
N TYR A 7 10.91 8.65 6.07
CA TYR A 7 10.56 9.83 5.28
C TYR A 7 9.92 9.50 3.92
N ASN A 8 10.21 8.33 3.36
CA ASN A 8 9.85 7.99 1.98
C ASN A 8 8.66 7.02 1.85
N THR A 9 8.12 6.50 2.95
CA THR A 9 7.09 5.45 2.90
C THR A 9 5.78 5.95 3.46
N LEU A 10 4.74 5.82 2.64
CA LEU A 10 3.35 6.09 3.00
C LEU A 10 2.55 4.80 2.82
N ASN A 11 1.88 4.37 3.88
CA ASN A 11 0.97 3.22 3.82
C ASN A 11 -0.44 3.70 4.20
N ILE A 12 -1.39 3.57 3.28
CA ILE A 12 -2.76 4.06 3.42
C ILE A 12 -3.74 2.96 3.10
N SER A 13 -4.88 2.93 3.80
CA SER A 13 -5.99 2.04 3.50
C SER A 13 -7.16 2.86 2.97
N ILE A 14 -7.79 2.42 1.88
CA ILE A 14 -8.97 3.06 1.29
C ILE A 14 -10.21 2.18 1.56
N PRO A 15 -11.00 2.45 2.62
CA PRO A 15 -12.12 1.58 2.97
C PRO A 15 -13.15 1.50 1.84
N GLY A 16 -13.54 0.29 1.46
CA GLY A 16 -14.51 0.06 0.37
C GLY A 16 -13.89 -0.18 -1.00
N CYS A 17 -12.57 0.01 -1.15
CA CYS A 17 -11.85 -0.31 -2.38
C CYS A 17 -10.91 -1.50 -2.13
N PRO A 18 -11.08 -2.65 -2.81
CA PRO A 18 -10.15 -3.77 -2.68
C PRO A 18 -8.73 -3.37 -3.11
N GLY A 19 -7.72 -3.71 -2.31
CA GLY A 19 -6.33 -3.35 -2.57
C GLY A 19 -5.83 -3.84 -3.92
N ASP A 20 -6.18 -5.07 -4.32
CA ASP A 20 -5.77 -5.66 -5.60
C ASP A 20 -6.37 -4.91 -6.80
N MET A 21 -7.61 -4.42 -6.67
CA MET A 21 -8.22 -3.57 -7.71
C MET A 21 -7.51 -2.22 -7.81
N LEU A 22 -7.13 -1.63 -6.69
CA LEU A 22 -6.39 -0.37 -6.69
C LEU A 22 -4.98 -0.55 -7.29
N LEU A 23 -4.29 -1.62 -6.91
CA LEU A 23 -2.98 -1.99 -7.46
C LEU A 23 -3.05 -2.14 -8.98
N LEU A 24 -4.00 -2.92 -9.49
CA LEU A 24 -4.19 -3.13 -10.92
C LEU A 24 -4.51 -1.81 -11.65
N ASN A 25 -5.37 -0.97 -11.08
CA ASN A 25 -5.70 0.32 -11.69
C ASN A 25 -4.53 1.30 -11.72
N LEU A 26 -3.68 1.29 -10.68
CA LEU A 26 -2.48 2.12 -10.63
C LEU A 26 -1.41 1.63 -11.60
N ASP A 27 -1.23 0.30 -11.70
CA ASP A 27 -0.32 -0.32 -12.67
C ASP A 27 -0.71 0.03 -14.12
N MET A 28 -2.00 -0.04 -14.46
CA MET A 28 -2.50 0.40 -15.77
C MET A 28 -2.26 1.89 -16.07
N LYS A 29 -2.10 2.71 -15.02
CA LYS A 29 -1.74 4.13 -15.13
C LYS A 29 -0.23 4.37 -15.09
N GLY A 30 0.59 3.31 -15.05
CA GLY A 30 2.05 3.39 -14.97
C GLY A 30 2.60 3.69 -13.57
N ILE A 31 1.78 3.56 -12.52
CA ILE A 31 2.17 3.87 -11.15
C ILE A 31 2.45 2.57 -10.38
N ALA A 32 3.73 2.32 -10.11
CA ALA A 32 4.15 1.15 -9.34
C ALA A 32 3.93 1.35 -7.84
N VAL A 33 3.15 0.46 -7.22
CA VAL A 33 2.88 0.45 -5.76
C VAL A 33 2.89 -0.97 -5.22
N SER A 34 2.83 -1.14 -3.90
CA SER A 34 2.66 -2.45 -3.26
C SER A 34 1.37 -2.52 -2.46
N THR A 35 0.74 -3.69 -2.35
CA THR A 35 -0.35 -3.95 -1.41
C THR A 35 0.15 -4.80 -0.24
N GLY A 36 -0.08 -4.34 0.99
CA GLY A 36 0.25 -5.09 2.21
C GLY A 36 1.70 -5.62 2.31
N SER A 37 1.95 -6.52 3.28
CA SER A 37 3.26 -7.18 3.46
C SER A 37 3.34 -8.55 2.78
N ALA A 38 2.24 -9.03 2.19
CA ALA A 38 2.14 -10.38 1.65
C ALA A 38 2.22 -10.28 0.14
N CYS A 39 3.42 -10.49 -0.41
CA CYS A 39 3.60 -10.69 -1.84
C CYS A 39 2.65 -11.78 -2.35
N ASN A 40 2.08 -11.49 -3.51
CA ASN A 40 1.02 -12.24 -4.18
C ASN A 40 1.50 -13.65 -4.63
N ALA A 41 1.57 -14.60 -3.70
CA ALA A 41 1.82 -16.02 -3.96
C ALA A 41 0.63 -16.87 -3.43
N GLY A 42 -0.52 -16.72 -4.09
CA GLY A 42 -1.61 -17.72 -4.06
C GLY A 42 -2.51 -17.77 -2.81
N LYS A 43 -2.33 -16.90 -1.80
CA LYS A 43 -3.27 -16.78 -0.68
C LYS A 43 -3.53 -15.32 -0.35
N VAL A 44 -4.73 -14.84 -0.67
CA VAL A 44 -5.28 -13.56 -0.19
C VAL A 44 -5.43 -13.66 1.33
N LYS A 45 -4.35 -13.39 2.06
CA LYS A 45 -4.36 -13.29 3.52
C LYS A 45 -4.03 -11.86 3.88
N SER A 46 -4.77 -11.33 4.86
CA SER A 46 -4.50 -10.01 5.42
C SER A 46 -3.02 -9.92 5.82
N SER A 47 -2.42 -8.75 5.57
CA SER A 47 -1.03 -8.49 5.96
C SER A 47 -0.82 -8.76 7.45
N HIS A 48 0.01 -9.76 7.78
CA HIS A 48 0.32 -10.09 9.18
C HIS A 48 0.92 -8.90 9.94
N VAL A 49 1.68 -8.02 9.26
CA VAL A 49 2.20 -6.78 9.84
C VAL A 49 1.05 -5.82 10.19
N LEU A 50 0.11 -5.60 9.27
CA LEU A 50 -1.02 -4.69 9.53
C LEU A 50 -1.94 -5.24 10.62
N THR A 51 -2.13 -6.56 10.66
CA THR A 51 -2.85 -7.21 11.76
C THR A 51 -2.14 -7.04 13.09
N ALA A 52 -0.80 -7.21 13.14
CA ALA A 52 -0.01 -6.96 14.35
C ALA A 52 -0.02 -5.48 14.78
N MET A 53 -0.17 -4.56 13.83
CA MET A 53 -0.41 -3.12 14.08
C MET A 53 -1.84 -2.82 14.55
N GLY A 54 -2.71 -3.82 14.67
CA GLY A 54 -4.09 -3.67 15.16
C GLY A 54 -5.10 -3.25 14.08
N LEU A 55 -4.75 -3.28 12.80
CA LEU A 55 -5.71 -2.97 11.74
C LEU A 55 -6.68 -4.14 11.53
N SER A 56 -7.95 -3.79 11.33
CA SER A 56 -8.97 -4.77 10.95
C SER A 56 -8.64 -5.42 9.60
N SER A 57 -9.21 -6.60 9.35
CA SER A 57 -9.12 -7.27 8.05
C SER A 57 -9.65 -6.40 6.91
N ARG A 58 -10.73 -5.65 7.17
CA ARG A 58 -11.32 -4.68 6.22
C ARG A 58 -10.33 -3.59 5.80
N LEU A 59 -9.61 -3.00 6.74
CA LEU A 59 -8.61 -1.95 6.44
C LEU A 59 -7.34 -2.55 5.84
N SER A 60 -6.92 -3.72 6.32
CA SER A 60 -5.72 -4.41 5.83
C SER A 60 -5.87 -4.86 4.38
N GLY A 61 -7.09 -5.22 3.96
CA GLY A 61 -7.40 -5.66 2.59
C GLY A 61 -7.46 -4.53 1.56
N SER A 62 -7.41 -3.26 1.99
CA SER A 62 -7.40 -2.10 1.10
C SER A 62 -6.14 -1.25 1.23
N ALA A 63 -5.09 -1.81 1.83
CA ALA A 63 -3.84 -1.11 2.08
C ALA A 63 -2.96 -1.01 0.82
N LEU A 64 -2.47 0.19 0.54
CA LEU A 64 -1.48 0.52 -0.47
C LEU A 64 -0.26 1.17 0.19
N ARG A 65 0.92 0.69 -0.20
CA ARG A 65 2.21 1.24 0.19
C ARG A 65 2.85 1.93 -1.01
N PHE A 66 3.12 3.21 -0.83
CA PHE A 66 3.95 4.04 -1.68
C PHE A 66 5.33 4.17 -1.04
N SER A 67 6.38 4.03 -1.83
CA SER A 67 7.77 4.14 -1.38
C SER A 67 8.54 4.94 -2.41
N LEU A 68 9.03 6.11 -2.00
CA LEU A 68 9.79 6.99 -2.87
C LEU A 68 11.30 6.69 -2.80
N GLY A 69 11.96 6.77 -3.95
CA GLY A 69 13.39 6.64 -4.15
C GLY A 69 14.05 7.98 -4.47
N ARG A 70 15.37 7.93 -4.70
CA ARG A 70 16.16 9.11 -5.08
C ARG A 70 15.82 9.66 -6.46
N ASP A 71 15.33 8.79 -7.33
CA ASP A 71 15.06 9.12 -8.74
C ASP A 71 13.62 9.61 -8.95
N ASN A 72 12.78 9.62 -7.91
CA ASN A 72 11.43 10.17 -8.04
C ASN A 72 11.46 11.69 -8.19
N THR A 73 10.59 12.21 -9.05
CA THR A 73 10.48 13.65 -9.29
C THR A 73 9.23 14.24 -8.67
N ARG A 74 9.13 15.57 -8.62
CA ARG A 74 7.93 16.24 -8.09
C ARG A 74 6.73 16.03 -9.00
N GLU A 75 6.97 15.99 -10.30
CA GLU A 75 5.98 15.78 -11.35
C GLU A 75 5.35 14.38 -11.28
N GLU A 76 6.07 13.38 -10.76
CA GLU A 76 5.50 12.04 -10.52
C GLU A 76 4.59 11.98 -9.29
N ILE A 77 4.67 12.98 -8.40
CA ILE A 77 3.86 13.07 -7.17
C ILE A 77 2.57 13.87 -7.40
N ASP A 78 2.64 14.90 -8.24
CA ASP A 78 1.50 15.78 -8.58
C ASP A 78 0.48 15.07 -9.50
#